data_AF-A0A818PL93-F1
#
_entry.id   AF-A0A818PL93-F1
#
_cell.length_a   1.000
_cell.length_b   1.000
_cell.length_c   1.000
_cell.angle_alpha   90.00
_cell.angle_beta   90.00
_cell.angle_gamma   90.00
#
_symmetry.space_group_name_H-M   'P 1'
#
loop_
_entity.id
_entity.type
_entity.pdbx_description
1 polymer ?
#
loop_
_entity_poly.entity_id
_entity_poly.type
_entity_poly.pdbx_seq_one_letter_code
_entity_poly.pdbx_strand_id
1 'polypeptide(L)'
;MVHTPLTQTLTTLNLCDNSIGAKGVQALGNALQINKTLTTLKLGHSQIGDRGAQALVNALQINKVTQMSVPLPIHCPTFFTYLSQQTLTTLDLRNDQIGDRGAQALGSALQINKTLITLDLRSNKVGAKGAQDLANALQINKTLTTLDSGINQIGDQGAQDLANALQINKVTAILLLLPVYPT
;
A
#
# COMPACT_ATOMS: atom_id res chain seq x y z
N MET A 1 -37.79 -26.66 10.28
CA MET A 1 -36.90 -25.50 10.51
C MET A 1 -35.71 -25.65 9.59
N VAL A 2 -35.58 -24.77 8.61
CA VAL A 2 -34.48 -24.79 7.64
C VAL A 2 -33.25 -24.24 8.37
N HIS A 3 -32.28 -25.09 8.69
CA HIS A 3 -30.95 -24.63 9.08
C HIS A 3 -30.32 -23.99 7.84
N THR A 4 -30.39 -22.66 7.71
CA THR A 4 -29.44 -21.93 6.87
C THR A 4 -28.05 -22.19 7.43
N PRO A 5 -27.12 -22.82 6.69
CA PRO A 5 -25.76 -22.94 7.17
C PRO A 5 -25.21 -21.52 7.23
N LEU A 6 -24.77 -21.10 8.42
CA LEU A 6 -23.90 -19.95 8.55
C LEU A 6 -22.63 -20.30 7.77
N THR A 7 -22.55 -19.93 6.49
CA THR A 7 -21.30 -19.97 5.74
C THR A 7 -20.44 -18.83 6.24
N GLN A 8 -19.89 -19.00 7.44
CA GLN A 8 -18.81 -18.18 7.93
C GLN A 8 -17.62 -18.42 7.00
N THR A 9 -17.49 -17.56 6.00
CA THR A 9 -16.38 -17.58 5.07
C THR A 9 -15.33 -16.61 5.58
N LEU A 10 -14.06 -17.00 5.51
CA LEU A 10 -12.96 -16.15 5.92
C LEU A 10 -12.89 -14.94 4.98
N THR A 11 -13.13 -13.75 5.52
CA THR A 11 -13.06 -12.47 4.79
C THR A 11 -11.80 -11.68 5.11
N THR A 12 -11.18 -11.94 6.26
CA THR A 12 -9.95 -11.27 6.72
C THR A 12 -8.91 -12.30 7.15
N LEU A 13 -7.69 -12.18 6.61
CA LEU A 13 -6.55 -13.00 6.98
C LEU A 13 -5.41 -12.08 7.41
N ASN A 14 -5.05 -12.12 8.69
CA ASN A 14 -3.93 -11.37 9.24
C ASN A 14 -2.78 -12.31 9.56
N LEU A 15 -1.65 -12.07 8.89
CA LEU A 15 -0.42 -12.83 8.99
C LEU A 15 0.78 -11.91 9.26
N CYS A 16 0.54 -10.69 9.75
CA CYS A 16 1.61 -9.79 10.16
C CYS A 16 2.54 -10.46 11.18
N ASP A 17 3.84 -10.12 11.15
CA ASP A 17 4.84 -10.56 12.14
C ASP A 17 5.07 -12.08 12.20
N ASN A 18 4.74 -12.81 11.12
CA ASN A 18 4.94 -14.26 11.05
C ASN A 18 6.21 -14.69 10.29
N SER A 19 7.13 -13.75 10.00
CA SER A 19 8.38 -14.02 9.28
C SER A 19 8.16 -14.83 7.99
N ILE A 20 7.09 -14.51 7.25
CA ILE A 20 6.72 -15.26 6.05
C ILE A 20 7.70 -14.91 4.93
N GLY A 21 8.47 -15.92 4.49
CA GLY A 21 9.38 -15.78 3.35
C GLY A 21 8.65 -15.93 2.01
N ALA A 22 9.37 -15.67 0.92
CA ALA A 22 8.85 -15.72 -0.46
C ALA A 22 8.05 -16.98 -0.81
N LYS A 23 8.46 -18.16 -0.32
CA LYS A 23 7.73 -19.43 -0.55
C LYS A 23 6.35 -19.44 0.11
N GLY A 24 6.24 -18.90 1.33
CA GLY A 24 4.96 -18.81 2.04
C GLY A 24 4.01 -17.85 1.35
N VAL A 25 4.53 -16.70 0.89
CA VAL A 25 3.75 -15.73 0.12
C VAL A 25 3.32 -16.29 -1.24
N GLN A 26 4.17 -17.08 -1.90
CA GLN A 26 3.81 -17.74 -3.14
C GLN A 26 2.65 -18.74 -2.93
N ALA A 27 2.69 -19.53 -1.86
CA ALA A 27 1.60 -20.44 -1.51
C ALA A 27 0.29 -19.67 -1.24
N LEU A 28 0.37 -18.53 -0.54
CA LEU A 28 -0.78 -17.65 -0.31
C LEU A 28 -1.32 -17.10 -1.62
N GLY A 29 -0.47 -16.63 -2.53
CA GLY A 29 -0.88 -16.19 -3.87
C GLY A 29 -1.67 -17.28 -4.61
N ASN A 30 -1.17 -18.50 -4.64
CA ASN A 30 -1.87 -19.62 -5.28
C ASN A 30 -3.24 -19.89 -4.62
N ALA A 31 -3.31 -19.86 -3.28
CA ALA A 31 -4.57 -20.05 -2.56
C ALA A 31 -5.60 -18.93 -2.86
N LEU A 32 -5.13 -17.70 -3.01
CA LEU A 32 -5.96 -16.54 -3.33
C LEU A 32 -6.49 -16.55 -4.77
N GLN A 33 -5.93 -17.34 -5.69
CA GLN A 33 -6.52 -17.51 -7.03
C GLN A 33 -7.87 -18.22 -6.95
N ILE A 34 -8.00 -19.16 -6.01
CA ILE A 34 -9.18 -19.99 -5.81
C ILE A 34 -10.15 -19.32 -4.83
N ASN A 35 -9.64 -18.76 -3.73
CA ASN A 35 -10.48 -18.13 -2.72
C ASN A 35 -11.16 -16.87 -3.28
N LYS A 36 -12.49 -16.77 -3.23
CA LYS A 36 -13.25 -15.59 -3.70
C LYS A 36 -13.92 -14.79 -2.57
N THR A 37 -13.65 -15.16 -1.32
CA THR A 37 -14.33 -14.62 -0.14
C THR A 37 -13.47 -13.64 0.64
N LEU A 38 -12.14 -13.76 0.53
CA LEU A 38 -11.20 -12.90 1.23
C LEU A 38 -11.24 -11.50 0.63
N THR A 39 -11.48 -10.51 1.48
CA THR A 39 -11.50 -9.08 1.12
C THR A 39 -10.32 -8.32 1.73
N THR A 40 -9.74 -8.85 2.81
CA THR A 40 -8.63 -8.23 3.54
C THR A 40 -7.49 -9.23 3.77
N LEU A 41 -6.28 -8.89 3.31
CA LEU A 41 -5.05 -9.66 3.55
C LEU A 41 -3.99 -8.77 4.19
N LYS A 42 -3.47 -9.16 5.36
CA LYS A 42 -2.37 -8.45 6.03
C LYS A 42 -1.14 -9.35 6.16
N LEU A 43 -0.01 -8.88 5.65
CA LEU A 43 1.27 -9.59 5.57
C LEU A 43 2.44 -8.73 6.06
N GLY A 44 2.19 -7.63 6.79
CA GLY A 44 3.22 -6.73 7.32
C GLY A 44 4.36 -7.49 8.03
N HIS A 45 5.58 -6.95 7.96
CA HIS A 45 6.77 -7.59 8.54
C HIS A 45 7.09 -9.01 8.00
N SER A 46 6.82 -9.25 6.72
CA SER A 46 7.19 -10.46 5.96
C SER A 46 8.34 -10.21 4.96
N GLN A 47 9.17 -11.20 4.68
CA GLN A 47 10.22 -11.12 3.65
C GLN A 47 9.71 -11.70 2.34
N ILE A 48 8.79 -10.99 1.68
CA ILE A 48 8.04 -11.55 0.55
C ILE A 48 8.92 -11.79 -0.69
N GLY A 49 9.94 -10.95 -0.90
CA GLY A 49 10.80 -10.96 -2.10
C GLY A 49 10.02 -10.77 -3.42
N ASP A 50 10.75 -10.54 -4.51
CA ASP A 50 10.14 -10.24 -5.83
C ASP A 50 9.19 -11.34 -6.33
N ARG A 51 9.55 -12.60 -6.07
CA ARG A 51 8.72 -13.76 -6.46
C ARG A 51 7.43 -13.86 -5.65
N GLY A 52 7.49 -13.58 -4.34
CA GLY A 52 6.29 -13.55 -3.50
C GLY A 52 5.38 -12.38 -3.88
N ALA A 53 5.96 -11.21 -4.15
CA ALA A 53 5.23 -10.06 -4.67
C ALA A 53 4.51 -10.39 -5.98
N GLN A 54 5.21 -10.99 -6.97
CA GLN A 54 4.60 -11.38 -8.24
C GLN A 54 3.46 -12.41 -8.08
N ALA A 55 3.60 -13.37 -7.16
CA ALA A 55 2.56 -14.36 -6.89
C ALA A 55 1.29 -13.72 -6.30
N LEU A 56 1.45 -12.74 -5.40
CA LEU A 56 0.32 -11.96 -4.88
C LEU A 56 -0.33 -11.12 -5.99
N VAL A 57 0.46 -10.43 -6.80
CA VAL A 57 -0.01 -9.66 -7.96
C VAL A 57 -0.91 -10.51 -8.85
N ASN A 58 -0.45 -11.68 -9.28
CA ASN A 58 -1.21 -12.59 -10.13
C ASN A 58 -2.50 -13.09 -9.47
N ALA A 59 -2.45 -13.34 -8.16
CA ALA A 59 -3.61 -13.82 -7.43
C ALA A 59 -4.71 -12.76 -7.30
N LEU A 60 -4.29 -11.52 -7.06
CA LEU A 60 -5.20 -10.41 -6.82
C LEU A 60 -5.83 -9.86 -8.11
N GLN A 61 -5.19 -10.04 -9.27
CA GLN A 61 -5.82 -9.78 -10.57
C GLN A 61 -7.12 -10.59 -10.79
N ILE A 62 -7.25 -11.74 -10.11
CA ILE A 62 -8.37 -12.68 -10.27
C ILE A 62 -9.28 -12.64 -9.03
N ASN A 63 -8.90 -11.91 -7.98
CA ASN A 63 -9.60 -11.89 -6.70
C ASN A 63 -10.20 -10.50 -6.42
N LYS A 64 -11.18 -10.43 -5.51
CA LYS A 64 -11.88 -9.19 -5.10
C LYS A 64 -11.33 -8.61 -3.79
N VAL A 65 -10.06 -8.86 -3.47
CA VAL A 65 -9.42 -8.28 -2.29
C VAL A 65 -9.37 -6.76 -2.47
N THR A 66 -9.93 -6.03 -1.51
CA THR A 66 -10.02 -4.56 -1.55
C THR A 66 -9.05 -3.89 -0.57
N GLN A 67 -8.51 -4.64 0.38
CA GLN A 67 -7.57 -4.16 1.40
C GLN A 67 -6.36 -5.08 1.51
N MET A 68 -5.16 -4.48 1.48
CA MET A 68 -3.91 -5.22 1.57
C MET A 68 -2.87 -4.50 2.45
N SER A 69 -2.12 -5.29 3.22
CA SER A 69 -0.82 -4.87 3.78
C SER A 69 0.24 -5.87 3.34
N VAL A 70 1.26 -5.43 2.60
CA VAL A 70 2.34 -6.28 2.10
C VAL A 70 3.67 -5.54 2.11
N PRO A 71 4.75 -6.16 2.61
CA PRO A 71 6.09 -5.59 2.56
C PRO A 71 6.58 -5.46 1.13
N LEU A 72 6.85 -4.25 0.66
CA LEU A 72 7.34 -4.07 -0.71
C LEU A 72 8.83 -4.41 -0.82
N PRO A 73 9.23 -5.32 -1.72
CA PRO A 73 10.60 -5.30 -2.19
C PRO A 73 10.79 -4.02 -3.02
N ILE A 74 11.62 -3.12 -2.50
CA ILE A 74 11.98 -1.80 -3.04
C ILE A 74 12.53 -1.87 -4.49
N HIS A 75 12.82 -3.09 -4.98
CA HIS A 75 13.43 -3.37 -6.28
C HIS A 75 12.50 -4.03 -7.31
N CYS A 76 11.19 -4.12 -7.05
CA CYS A 76 10.27 -4.82 -7.95
C CYS A 76 9.30 -3.87 -8.67
N PRO A 77 9.57 -3.46 -9.93
CA PRO A 77 8.69 -2.62 -10.73
C PRO A 77 7.29 -3.22 -10.91
N THR A 78 7.16 -4.54 -10.86
CA THR A 78 5.92 -5.26 -11.13
C THR A 78 4.83 -4.99 -10.09
N PHE A 79 5.20 -4.63 -8.84
CA PHE A 79 4.21 -4.23 -7.84
C PHE A 79 3.57 -2.86 -8.15
N PHE A 80 4.33 -1.93 -8.72
CA PHE A 80 3.80 -0.62 -9.11
C PHE A 80 2.93 -0.70 -10.36
N THR A 81 3.30 -1.58 -11.31
CA THR A 81 2.42 -1.97 -12.42
C THR A 81 1.15 -2.65 -11.93
N TYR A 82 1.20 -3.34 -10.79
CA TYR A 82 0.01 -3.91 -10.17
C TYR A 82 -0.88 -2.83 -9.55
N LEU A 83 -0.34 -1.92 -8.72
CA LEU A 83 -1.11 -0.84 -8.08
C LEU A 83 -1.93 -0.02 -9.09
N SER A 84 -1.41 0.19 -10.30
CA SER A 84 -2.10 0.94 -11.35
C SER A 84 -3.34 0.26 -11.94
N GLN A 85 -3.51 -1.05 -11.75
CA GLN A 85 -4.57 -1.86 -12.36
C GLN A 85 -5.64 -2.34 -11.38
N GLN A 86 -5.63 -1.88 -10.12
CA GLN A 86 -6.41 -2.47 -9.04
C GLN A 86 -7.75 -1.80 -8.69
N THR A 87 -8.55 -2.54 -7.92
CA THR A 87 -9.73 -2.10 -7.15
C THR A 87 -9.43 -1.85 -5.67
N LEU A 88 -8.16 -1.93 -5.25
CA LEU A 88 -7.75 -1.70 -3.87
C LEU A 88 -8.13 -0.29 -3.42
N THR A 89 -8.84 -0.19 -2.30
CA THR A 89 -9.22 1.09 -1.70
C THR A 89 -8.30 1.45 -0.54
N THR A 90 -7.66 0.48 0.10
CA THR A 90 -6.71 0.71 1.20
C THR A 90 -5.44 -0.11 1.01
N LEU A 91 -4.29 0.55 1.17
CA LEU A 91 -2.96 -0.05 1.13
C LEU A 91 -2.14 0.39 2.34
N ASP A 92 -1.67 -0.59 3.12
CA ASP A 92 -0.86 -0.37 4.33
C ASP A 92 0.54 -0.95 4.12
N LEU A 93 1.54 -0.05 4.01
CA LEU A 93 2.93 -0.39 3.75
C LEU A 93 3.86 0.04 4.89
N ARG A 94 3.37 0.07 6.13
CA ARG A 94 4.16 0.54 7.27
C ARG A 94 5.39 -0.33 7.53
N ASN A 95 6.49 0.31 7.93
CA ASN A 95 7.74 -0.35 8.33
C ASN A 95 8.42 -1.19 7.21
N ASP A 96 8.21 -0.85 5.94
CA ASP A 96 8.67 -1.65 4.80
C ASP A 96 9.96 -1.12 4.15
N GLN A 97 10.59 -0.09 4.74
CA GLN A 97 11.85 0.51 4.25
C GLN A 97 11.77 1.01 2.79
N ILE A 98 10.62 1.48 2.35
CA ILE A 98 10.34 1.91 0.96
C ILE A 98 11.39 2.91 0.43
N GLY A 99 11.83 3.86 1.25
CA GLY A 99 12.79 4.90 0.87
C GLY A 99 12.31 5.79 -0.28
N ASP A 100 13.19 6.66 -0.77
CA ASP A 100 12.84 7.60 -1.85
C ASP A 100 12.53 6.91 -3.18
N ARG A 101 13.26 5.84 -3.53
CA ARG A 101 13.03 5.10 -4.78
C ARG A 101 11.67 4.42 -4.80
N GLY A 102 11.27 3.80 -3.69
CA GLY A 102 9.95 3.19 -3.59
C GLY A 102 8.84 4.24 -3.60
N ALA A 103 9.05 5.39 -2.95
CA ALA A 103 8.11 6.52 -2.97
C ALA A 103 7.93 7.11 -4.38
N GLN A 104 9.01 7.22 -5.17
CA GLN A 104 8.96 7.63 -6.57
C GLN A 104 8.06 6.70 -7.41
N ALA A 105 8.24 5.39 -7.23
CA ALA A 105 7.49 4.39 -7.96
C ALA A 105 6.02 4.33 -7.50
N LEU A 106 5.74 4.48 -6.20
CA LEU A 106 4.39 4.71 -5.67
C LEU A 106 3.75 5.94 -6.30
N GLY A 107 4.47 7.06 -6.36
CA GLY A 107 3.99 8.29 -6.99
C GLY A 107 3.57 8.07 -8.44
N SER A 108 4.40 7.38 -9.21
CA SER A 108 4.10 7.04 -10.62
C SER A 108 2.84 6.19 -10.74
N ALA A 109 2.67 5.20 -9.86
CA ALA A 109 1.49 4.35 -9.86
C ALA A 109 0.21 5.07 -9.38
N LEU A 110 0.33 5.99 -8.42
CA LEU A 110 -0.79 6.80 -7.94
C LEU A 110 -1.37 7.73 -9.00
N GLN A 111 -0.56 8.25 -9.93
CA GLN A 111 -1.07 9.12 -11.00
C GLN A 111 -2.13 8.43 -11.89
N ILE A 112 -1.96 7.12 -12.10
CA ILE A 112 -2.82 6.29 -12.95
C ILE A 112 -3.87 5.51 -12.15
N ASN A 113 -3.61 5.16 -10.88
CA ASN A 113 -4.59 4.50 -10.03
C ASN A 113 -5.82 5.41 -9.79
N LYS A 114 -7.03 4.83 -9.90
CA LYS A 114 -8.33 5.53 -9.73
C LYS A 114 -9.23 4.91 -8.66
N THR A 115 -8.66 4.15 -7.73
CA THR A 115 -9.43 3.32 -6.78
C THR A 115 -8.92 3.41 -5.35
N LEU A 116 -7.62 3.68 -5.17
CA LEU A 116 -7.01 3.80 -3.85
C LEU A 116 -7.51 5.08 -3.17
N ILE A 117 -8.02 4.90 -1.95
CA ILE A 117 -8.60 5.93 -1.08
C ILE A 117 -7.65 6.21 0.08
N THR A 118 -7.01 5.18 0.63
CA THR A 118 -6.12 5.26 1.80
C THR A 118 -4.78 4.60 1.53
N LEU A 119 -3.69 5.33 1.81
CA LEU A 119 -2.31 4.85 1.74
C LEU A 119 -1.58 5.17 3.05
N ASP A 120 -1.04 4.14 3.69
CA ASP A 120 -0.23 4.28 4.91
C ASP A 120 1.24 3.95 4.62
N LEU A 121 2.11 4.95 4.76
CA LEU A 121 3.55 4.90 4.53
C LEU A 121 4.35 5.17 5.81
N ARG A 122 3.80 4.99 7.00
CA ARG A 122 4.57 5.29 8.22
C ARG A 122 5.84 4.45 8.35
N SER A 123 6.89 5.06 8.91
CA SER A 123 8.14 4.35 9.24
C SER A 123 8.87 3.73 8.04
N ASN A 124 8.94 4.45 6.91
CA ASN A 124 9.45 3.91 5.65
C ASN A 124 10.76 4.52 5.15
N LYS A 125 11.41 5.37 5.96
CA LYS A 125 12.64 6.09 5.57
C LYS A 125 12.46 6.93 4.28
N VAL A 126 11.25 7.41 4.01
CA VAL A 126 10.99 8.31 2.88
C VAL A 126 11.61 9.67 3.21
N GLY A 127 12.49 10.15 2.34
CA GLY A 127 13.16 11.44 2.43
C GLY A 127 12.40 12.56 1.71
N ALA A 128 13.03 13.73 1.64
CA ALA A 128 12.46 14.89 0.95
C ALA A 128 12.16 14.61 -0.53
N LYS A 129 13.03 13.85 -1.21
CA LYS A 129 12.84 13.55 -2.63
C LYS A 129 11.65 12.63 -2.88
N GLY A 130 11.48 11.59 -2.06
CA GLY A 130 10.32 10.72 -2.14
C GLY A 130 9.02 11.45 -1.80
N ALA A 131 9.05 12.36 -0.81
CA ALA A 131 7.90 13.21 -0.49
C ALA A 131 7.50 14.12 -1.65
N GLN A 132 8.47 14.72 -2.36
CA GLN A 132 8.22 15.50 -3.58
C GLN A 132 7.52 14.66 -4.67
N ASP A 133 7.98 13.43 -4.90
CA ASP A 133 7.40 12.56 -5.92
C ASP A 133 5.96 12.14 -5.55
N LEU A 134 5.68 11.91 -4.27
CA LEU A 134 4.32 11.68 -3.76
C LEU A 134 3.44 12.94 -3.91
N ALA A 135 3.98 14.13 -3.62
CA ALA A 135 3.27 15.40 -3.79
C ALA A 135 2.86 15.64 -5.25
N ASN A 136 3.77 15.39 -6.20
CA ASN A 136 3.46 15.47 -7.62
C ASN A 136 2.33 14.51 -8.03
N ALA A 137 2.33 13.29 -7.47
CA ALA A 137 1.26 12.34 -7.72
C ALA A 137 -0.09 12.80 -7.14
N LEU A 138 -0.09 13.39 -5.94
CA LEU A 138 -1.29 13.93 -5.31
C LEU A 138 -1.93 15.06 -6.13
N GLN A 139 -1.18 15.87 -6.87
CA GLN A 139 -1.78 16.90 -7.71
C GLN A 139 -2.67 16.32 -8.82
N ILE A 140 -2.33 15.11 -9.30
CA ILE A 140 -3.00 14.42 -10.40
C ILE A 140 -4.07 13.45 -9.90
N ASN A 141 -3.76 12.65 -8.86
CA ASN A 141 -4.66 11.64 -8.33
C ASN A 141 -5.88 12.31 -7.65
N LYS A 142 -7.10 11.86 -7.99
CA LYS A 142 -8.37 12.42 -7.48
C LYS A 142 -9.16 11.46 -6.59
N THR A 143 -8.55 10.34 -6.18
CA THR A 143 -9.23 9.30 -5.43
C THR A 143 -8.65 9.08 -4.04
N LEU A 144 -7.34 9.33 -3.88
CA LEU A 144 -6.66 9.21 -2.60
C LEU A 144 -7.10 10.36 -1.68
N THR A 145 -7.71 10.00 -0.56
CA THR A 145 -8.23 10.93 0.46
C THR A 145 -7.45 10.85 1.77
N THR A 146 -6.63 9.82 1.95
CA THR A 146 -5.83 9.64 3.17
C THR A 146 -4.43 9.20 2.79
N LEU A 147 -3.43 9.98 3.19
CA LEU A 147 -2.02 9.64 3.11
C LEU A 147 -1.39 9.82 4.49
N ASP A 148 -0.94 8.73 5.10
CA ASP A 148 -0.16 8.79 6.34
C ASP A 148 1.32 8.61 6.02
N SER A 149 2.10 9.68 6.20
CA SER A 149 3.56 9.68 5.96
C SER A 149 4.35 9.92 7.25
N GLY A 150 3.75 9.70 8.43
CA GLY A 150 4.42 9.89 9.72
C GLY A 150 5.67 9.02 9.91
N ILE A 151 6.56 9.41 10.82
CA ILE A 151 7.79 8.64 11.14
C ILE A 151 8.65 8.41 9.86
N ASN A 152 8.78 9.44 9.03
CA ASN A 152 9.67 9.46 7.86
C ASN A 152 10.69 10.61 7.99
N GLN A 153 11.53 10.79 6.99
CA GLN A 153 12.64 11.76 6.96
C GLN A 153 12.37 12.86 5.91
N ILE A 154 11.12 13.27 5.74
CA ILE A 154 10.70 14.15 4.63
C ILE A 154 11.27 15.57 4.72
N GLY A 155 11.59 16.04 5.94
CA GLY A 155 12.09 17.39 6.21
C GLY A 155 11.15 18.53 5.80
N ASP A 156 11.59 19.76 6.01
CA ASP A 156 10.80 20.96 5.71
C ASP A 156 10.43 21.06 4.22
N GLN A 157 11.37 20.72 3.33
CA GLN A 157 11.12 20.74 1.89
C GLN A 157 10.02 19.76 1.48
N GLY A 158 10.08 18.52 1.96
CA GLY A 158 9.05 17.52 1.66
C GLY A 158 7.68 17.90 2.23
N ALA A 159 7.65 18.51 3.42
CA ALA A 159 6.42 19.04 4.00
C ALA A 159 5.81 20.19 3.17
N GLN A 160 6.64 21.11 2.67
CA GLN A 160 6.21 22.20 1.77
C GLN A 160 5.64 21.66 0.45
N ASP A 161 6.31 20.68 -0.16
CA ASP A 161 5.84 20.07 -1.42
C ASP A 161 4.46 19.41 -1.24
N LEU A 162 4.27 18.66 -0.14
CA LEU A 162 2.98 18.06 0.20
C LEU A 162 1.91 19.14 0.47
N ALA A 163 2.25 20.21 1.19
CA ALA A 163 1.33 21.33 1.44
C ALA A 163 0.88 22.02 0.14
N ASN A 164 1.80 22.24 -0.80
CA ASN A 164 1.48 22.79 -2.12
C ASN A 164 0.55 21.86 -2.91
N ALA A 165 0.79 20.54 -2.85
CA ALA A 165 -0.09 19.57 -3.49
C ALA A 165 -1.51 19.59 -2.92
N LEU A 166 -1.69 19.81 -1.61
CA LEU A 166 -3.01 19.94 -0.97
C LEU A 166 -3.78 21.19 -1.43
N GLN A 167 -3.10 22.29 -1.74
CA GLN A 167 -3.77 23.49 -2.27
C GLN A 167 -4.36 23.24 -3.68
N ILE A 168 -3.70 22.39 -4.46
CA ILE A 168 -4.10 22.03 -5.83
C ILE A 168 -5.13 20.90 -5.81
N ASN A 169 -4.97 19.93 -4.92
CA ASN A 169 -5.88 18.80 -4.79
C ASN A 169 -7.06 19.14 -3.86
N LYS A 170 -8.21 19.46 -4.47
CA LYS A 170 -9.46 19.77 -3.75
C LYS A 170 -10.17 18.55 -3.16
N VAL A 171 -9.64 17.33 -3.38
CA VAL A 171 -10.09 16.15 -2.64
C VAL A 171 -9.50 16.29 -1.24
N THR A 172 -10.34 16.26 -0.21
CA THR A 172 -9.92 16.43 1.19
C THR A 172 -8.94 15.31 1.56
N ALA A 173 -7.65 15.57 1.39
CA ALA A 173 -6.59 14.65 1.75
C ALA A 173 -6.18 14.93 3.21
N ILE A 174 -6.45 13.99 4.11
CA ILE A 174 -5.95 14.05 5.49
C ILE A 174 -4.49 13.60 5.47
N LEU A 175 -3.57 14.53 5.75
CA LEU A 175 -2.14 14.24 5.90
C LEU A 175 -1.79 14.18 7.38
N LEU A 176 -1.42 12.98 7.87
CA LEU A 176 -0.92 12.80 9.23
C LEU A 176 0.61 12.86 9.21
N LEU A 177 1.15 14.05 9.48
CA LEU A 177 2.57 14.23 9.79
C LEU A 177 2.69 14.23 11.32
N LEU A 178 3.18 13.14 11.91
CA LEU A 178 3.55 13.19 13.32
C LEU A 178 4.76 14.12 13.49
N PRO A 179 4.79 14.94 14.56
CA PRO A 179 5.90 15.85 14.81
C PRO A 179 7.20 15.06 14.95
N VAL A 180 8.23 15.52 14.24
CA VAL A 180 9.61 15.08 14.46
C VAL A 180 9.95 15.49 15.89
N TYR A 181 10.11 14.54 16.80
CA TYR A 181 10.64 14.83 18.13
C TYR A 181 12.07 15.33 17.95
N PRO A 182 12.41 16.58 18.32
CA PRO A 182 13.80 17.00 18.35
C PRO A 182 14.54 16.19 19.42
N THR A 183 15.66 15.59 19.04
CA THR A 183 16.66 15.03 19.97
C THR A 183 17.39 16.14 20.70
#